data_AF-A0A924QVG2-F1
#
_entry.id   AF-A0A924QVG2-F1
#
_cell.length_a   1.000
_cell.length_b   1.000
_cell.length_c   1.000
_cell.angle_alpha   90.00
_cell.angle_beta   90.00
_cell.angle_gamma   90.00
#
_symmetry.space_group_name_H-M   'P 1'
#
loop_
_entity.id
_entity.type
_entity.pdbx_description
1 polymer ?
#
loop_
_entity_poly.entity_id
_entity_poly.type
_entity_poly.pdbx_seq_one_letter_code
_entity_poly.pdbx_strand_id
1 'polypeptide(L)' 'LQYAQIENGYLFVGVAFDDGSVQDAVDGWYGRDMVAVVSLLREVG' A
#
# COMPACT_ATOMS: atom_id res chain seq x y z
N LEU A 1 3.39 -8.95 -0.48
CA LEU A 1 2.29 -8.42 0.34
C LEU A 1 2.34 -9.09 1.70
N GLN A 2 2.50 -8.33 2.78
CA GLN A 2 2.48 -8.86 4.15
C GLN A 2 1.12 -8.65 4.83
N TYR A 3 0.28 -7.80 4.26
CA TYR A 3 -1.00 -7.39 4.84
C TYR A 3 -1.92 -6.83 3.74
N ALA A 4 -3.22 -7.12 3.82
CA ALA A 4 -4.25 -6.49 3.00
C ALA A 4 -5.57 -6.41 3.78
N GLN A 5 -6.23 -5.25 3.77
CA GLN A 5 -7.56 -5.08 4.34
C GLN A 5 -8.39 -4.06 3.55
N ILE A 6 -9.71 -4.24 3.55
CA ILE A 6 -10.64 -3.24 3.00
C ILE A 6 -11.26 -2.49 4.17
N GLU A 7 -11.15 -1.16 4.15
CA GLU A 7 -11.72 -0.29 5.18
C GLU A 7 -12.24 1.00 4.53
N ASN A 8 -13.48 1.38 4.85
CA ASN A 8 -14.13 2.62 4.36
C ASN A 8 -14.10 2.81 2.83
N GLY A 9 -14.10 1.71 2.05
CA GLY A 9 -14.07 1.75 0.58
C GLY A 9 -12.67 1.77 -0.03
N TYR A 10 -11.61 1.74 0.79
CA TYR A 10 -10.22 1.70 0.35
C TYR A 10 -9.62 0.32 0.58
N LEU A 11 -8.74 -0.12 -0.34
CA LEU A 11 -7.89 -1.28 -0.11
C LEU A 11 -6.54 -0.82 0.47
N PHE A 12 -6.24 -1.22 1.70
CA PHE A 12 -4.95 -1.00 2.32
C PHE A 12 -4.02 -2.18 2.05
N VAL A 13 -2.80 -1.90 1.62
CA VAL A 13 -1.79 -2.91 1.28
C VAL A 13 -0.49 -2.63 2.01
N GLY A 14 -0.04 -3.59 2.82
CA GLY A 14 1.24 -3.51 3.54
C GLY A 14 2.41 -4.07 2.74
N VAL A 15 3.45 -3.24 2.57
CA VAL A 15 4.74 -3.59 1.95
C VAL A 15 5.89 -3.28 2.90
N ALA A 16 7.06 -3.89 2.71
CA ALA A 16 8.19 -3.71 3.63
C ALA A 16 8.73 -2.27 3.64
N PHE A 17 8.73 -1.63 2.48
CA PHE A 17 9.05 -0.22 2.30
C PHE A 17 8.51 0.22 0.94
N ASP A 18 8.00 1.45 0.89
CA ASP A 18 7.64 2.16 -0.33
C ASP A 18 8.22 3.57 -0.26
N ASP A 19 8.98 3.96 -1.29
CA ASP A 19 9.45 5.33 -1.51
C ASP A 19 8.47 6.19 -2.30
N GLY A 20 7.30 5.62 -2.65
CA GLY A 20 6.25 6.23 -3.45
C GLY A 20 6.09 5.58 -4.82
N SER A 21 7.09 4.82 -5.28
CA SER A 21 7.04 4.15 -6.59
C SER A 21 5.97 3.05 -6.66
N VAL A 22 5.68 2.37 -5.55
CA VAL A 22 4.61 1.37 -5.51
C VAL A 22 3.26 2.09 -5.54
N GLN A 23 3.06 3.12 -4.71
CA GLN A 23 1.83 3.93 -4.73
C GLN A 23 1.52 4.50 -6.13
N ASP A 24 2.53 5.06 -6.82
CA ASP A 24 2.35 5.60 -8.18
C ASP A 24 1.91 4.52 -9.18
N ALA A 25 2.47 3.30 -9.07
CA ALA A 25 2.12 2.19 -9.95
C ALA A 25 0.68 1.71 -9.72
N VAL A 26 0.25 1.53 -8.46
CA VAL A 26 -1.14 1.12 -8.18
C VAL A 26 -2.16 2.19 -8.53
N ASP A 27 -1.85 3.47 -8.33
CA ASP A 27 -2.70 4.58 -8.80
C ASP A 27 -2.88 4.56 -10.33
N GLY A 28 -1.82 4.22 -11.06
CA GLY A 28 -1.85 4.06 -12.52
C GLY A 28 -2.69 2.87 -13.00
N TRP A 29 -2.73 1.77 -12.24
CA TRP A 29 -3.46 0.56 -12.63
C TRP A 29 -4.92 0.57 -12.22
N TYR A 30 -5.22 1.09 -11.03
CA TYR A 30 -6.54 0.96 -10.41
C TYR A 30 -7.29 2.29 -10.28
N GLY A 31 -6.63 3.40 -10.58
CA GLY A 31 -7.14 4.74 -10.33
C GLY A 31 -6.64 5.29 -9.00
N ARG A 32 -6.50 6.62 -8.94
CA ARG A 32 -6.04 7.33 -7.74
C ARG A 32 -6.96 7.09 -6.56
N ASP A 33 -6.35 7.01 -5.38
CA ASP A 33 -7.03 6.88 -4.09
C ASP A 33 -7.87 5.60 -3.95
N MET A 34 -7.61 4.56 -4.77
CA MET A 34 -8.30 3.27 -4.65
C MET A 34 -7.55 2.28 -3.75
N VAL A 35 -6.21 2.36 -3.76
CA VAL A 35 -5.31 1.51 -2.98
C VAL A 35 -4.37 2.39 -2.18
N ALA A 36 -4.33 2.19 -0.86
CA ALA A 36 -3.40 2.86 0.03
C ALA A 36 -2.22 1.93 0.35
N VAL A 37 -1.01 2.28 -0.09
CA VAL A 37 0.20 1.53 0.21
C VAL A 37 0.77 1.99 1.55
N VAL A 38 0.99 1.04 2.45
CA VAL A 38 1.52 1.29 3.79
C VAL A 38 2.88 0.63 3.91
N SER A 39 3.91 1.44 4.18
CA SER A 39 5.22 0.94 4.60
C SER A 39 5.13 0.34 6.00
N LEU A 40 5.21 -0.98 6.08
CA LEU A 40 5.38 -1.71 7.32
C LEU A 40 6.84 -1.56 7.73
N LEU A 41 7.13 -0.65 8.67
CA LEU A 41 8.45 -0.53 9.28
C LEU A 41 8.97 -1.93 9.58
N ARG A 42 10.11 -2.30 8.99
CA ARG A 42 10.71 -3.60 9.23
C ARG A 42 10.96 -3.74 10.73
N GLU A 43 10.48 -4.83 11.33
CA GLU A 43 10.84 -5.16 12.70
C GLU A 43 12.37 -5.24 12.79
N VAL A 44 12.97 -4.40 13.64
CA VAL A 44 14.41 -4.44 13.95
C VAL A 44 14.53 -5.12 15.30
N GLY A 45 14.86 -6.41 15.26
CA GLY A 45 15.13 -7.26 16.42
C GLY A 45 16.37 -8.11 16.16
#